data_AF-A0A2S6RDH3-F1
#
_entry.id   AF-A0A2S6RDH3-F1
#
_cell.length_a   1.000
_cell.length_b   1.000
_cell.length_c   1.000
_cell.angle_alpha   90.00
_cell.angle_beta   90.00
_cell.angle_gamma   90.00
#
_symmetry.space_group_name_H-M   'P 1'
#
loop_
_entity.id
_entity.type
_entity.pdbx_description
1 polymer ?
#
loop_
_entity_poly.entity_id
_entity_poly.type
_entity_poly.pdbx_seq_one_letter_code
_entity_poly.pdbx_strand_id
1 'polypeptide(L)'
;MEFLLDNKLYLFLALIIFILLFKIWKDLEYKEIINKKIDDLSANSLNNSKEIESLLIEIGETTKRTEFVLEYLKRLDQNASRLADNIQGEQSMSKAIEMAREGKDHLEIVKETGLSNEEVEAIIHSHKE
;
A
#
# COMPACT_ATOMS: atom_id res chain seq x y z
N MET A 1 -30.43 -61.60 -53.78
CA MET A 1 -30.79 -60.19 -54.02
C MET A 1 -32.21 -59.85 -53.58
N GLU A 2 -33.19 -60.77 -53.64
CA GLU A 2 -34.58 -60.52 -53.22
C GLU A 2 -34.73 -60.15 -51.73
N PHE A 3 -34.00 -60.81 -50.82
CA PHE A 3 -34.06 -60.50 -49.38
C PHE A 3 -33.69 -59.04 -49.02
N LEU A 4 -32.78 -58.44 -49.80
CA LEU A 4 -32.41 -57.02 -49.65
C LEU A 4 -33.47 -56.10 -50.24
N LEU A 5 -34.24 -56.55 -51.23
CA LEU A 5 -35.31 -55.79 -51.85
C LEU A 5 -36.56 -55.73 -50.96
N ASP A 6 -36.91 -56.82 -50.29
CA ASP A 6 -38.08 -56.89 -49.41
C ASP A 6 -37.88 -56.15 -48.08
N ASN A 7 -36.63 -56.05 -47.60
CA ASN A 7 -36.29 -55.41 -46.31
C ASN A 7 -35.70 -54.00 -46.43
N LYS A 8 -35.85 -53.32 -47.58
CA LYS A 8 -35.30 -51.96 -47.81
C LYS A 8 -35.69 -50.96 -46.72
N LEU A 9 -36.93 -51.03 -46.23
CA LEU A 9 -37.44 -50.12 -45.20
C LEU A 9 -36.67 -50.27 -43.88
N TYR A 10 -36.39 -51.50 -43.46
CA TYR A 10 -35.64 -51.79 -42.23
C TYR A 10 -34.17 -51.37 -42.33
N LEU A 11 -33.55 -51.54 -43.50
CA LEU A 11 -32.18 -51.06 -43.76
C LEU A 11 -32.10 -49.53 -43.70
N PHE A 12 -33.08 -48.84 -44.27
CA PHE A 12 -33.15 -47.38 -44.20
C PHE A 12 -33.35 -46.89 -42.76
N LEU A 13 -34.22 -47.55 -41.99
CA LEU A 13 -34.43 -47.22 -40.58
C LEU A 13 -33.17 -47.46 -39.74
N ALA A 14 -32.46 -48.57 -39.96
CA ALA A 14 -31.20 -48.88 -39.29
C ALA A 14 -30.12 -47.83 -39.58
N LEU A 15 -30.07 -47.31 -40.82
CA LEU A 15 -29.14 -46.26 -41.21
C LEU A 15 -29.46 -44.93 -40.52
N ILE A 16 -30.74 -44.57 -40.39
CA ILE A 16 -31.16 -43.39 -39.62
C ILE A 16 -30.76 -43.52 -38.16
N ILE A 17 -31.03 -44.68 -37.54
CA ILE A 17 -30.66 -44.96 -36.15
C ILE A 17 -29.15 -44.86 -35.97
N PHE A 18 -28.37 -45.41 -36.90
CA PHE A 18 -26.91 -45.33 -36.85
C PHE A 18 -26.39 -43.88 -36.90
N ILE A 19 -26.96 -43.03 -37.76
CA ILE A 19 -26.61 -41.60 -37.83
C ILE A 19 -26.95 -40.88 -36.52
N LEU A 20 -28.12 -41.18 -35.93
CA LEU A 20 -28.53 -40.58 -34.66
C LEU A 20 -27.62 -41.00 -33.51
N LEU A 21 -27.24 -42.28 -33.43
CA LEU A 21 -26.29 -42.79 -32.44
C LEU A 21 -24.92 -42.13 -32.59
N PHE A 22 -24.43 -42.00 -33.82
CA PHE A 22 -23.17 -41.32 -34.10
C PHE A 22 -23.20 -39.85 -33.66
N LYS A 23 -24.30 -39.14 -33.91
CA LYS A 23 -24.49 -37.76 -33.47
C LYS A 23 -24.48 -37.63 -31.94
N ILE A 24 -25.19 -38.53 -31.24
CA ILE A 24 -25.23 -38.55 -29.77
C ILE A 24 -23.84 -38.80 -29.20
N TRP A 25 -23.09 -39.73 -29.78
CA TRP A 25 -21.73 -40.04 -29.34
C TRP A 25 -20.80 -38.83 -29.47
N LYS A 26 -20.86 -38.12 -30.61
CA LYS A 26 -20.10 -36.88 -30.82
C LYS A 26 -20.50 -35.75 -29.87
N ASP A 27 -21.79 -35.61 -29.57
CA ASP A 27 -22.28 -34.61 -28.61
C ASP A 27 -21.78 -34.89 -27.19
N LEU A 28 -21.73 -36.17 -26.78
CA LEU A 28 -21.17 -36.60 -25.49
C LEU A 28 -19.67 -36.27 -25.39
N GLU A 29 -18.88 -36.59 -26.42
CA GLU A 29 -17.44 -36.25 -26.45
C GLU A 29 -17.22 -34.73 -26.31
N TYR A 30 -18.01 -33.93 -27.04
CA TYR A 30 -17.92 -32.48 -26.99
C TYR A 30 -18.28 -31.93 -25.60
N LYS A 31 -19.35 -32.43 -24.99
CA LYS A 31 -19.76 -32.05 -23.64
C LYS A 31 -18.71 -32.39 -22.59
N GLU A 32 -18.06 -33.54 -22.71
CA GLU A 32 -16.98 -33.92 -21.78
C GLU A 32 -15.80 -32.94 -21.85
N ILE A 33 -15.39 -32.53 -23.06
CA ILE A 33 -14.32 -31.53 -23.24
C ILE A 33 -14.70 -30.18 -22.63
N ILE A 34 -15.95 -29.73 -22.85
CA ILE A 34 -16.43 -28.46 -22.31
C ILE A 34 -16.51 -28.51 -20.78
N ASN A 35 -17.02 -29.59 -20.20
CA ASN A 35 -17.09 -29.75 -18.75
C ASN A 35 -15.70 -29.70 -18.13
N LYS A 36 -14.71 -30.42 -18.70
CA LYS A 36 -13.32 -30.35 -18.22
C LYS A 36 -12.77 -28.91 -18.24
N LYS A 37 -13.01 -28.17 -19.32
CA LYS A 37 -12.58 -26.76 -19.40
C LYS A 37 -13.28 -25.87 -18.37
N ILE A 38 -14.56 -26.12 -18.09
CA ILE A 38 -15.32 -25.39 -17.07
C ILE A 38 -14.77 -25.71 -15.67
N ASP A 39 -14.47 -26.98 -15.40
CA ASP A 39 -13.90 -27.42 -14.12
C ASP A 39 -12.51 -26.81 -13.90
N ASP A 40 -11.65 -26.83 -14.92
CA ASP A 40 -10.33 -26.19 -14.88
C ASP A 40 -10.45 -24.67 -14.65
N LEU A 41 -11.37 -24.00 -15.35
CA LEU A 41 -11.61 -22.57 -15.20
C LEU A 41 -12.17 -22.24 -13.81
N SER A 42 -13.05 -23.08 -13.28
CA SER A 42 -13.61 -22.94 -11.93
C SER A 42 -12.53 -23.11 -10.86
N ALA A 43 -11.66 -24.12 -11.00
CA ALA A 43 -10.53 -24.34 -10.12
C ALA A 43 -9.54 -23.17 -10.15
N ASN A 44 -9.21 -22.66 -11.33
CA ASN A 44 -8.35 -21.48 -11.48
C ASN A 44 -9.00 -20.23 -10.89
N SER A 45 -10.29 -20.02 -11.10
CA SER A 45 -11.02 -18.90 -10.50
C SER A 45 -11.01 -18.96 -8.97
N LEU A 46 -11.16 -20.16 -8.40
CA LEU A 46 -11.11 -20.36 -6.95
C LEU A 46 -9.70 -20.08 -6.40
N ASN A 47 -8.66 -20.54 -7.09
CA ASN A 47 -7.27 -20.28 -6.71
C ASN A 47 -6.96 -18.78 -6.77
N ASN A 48 -7.33 -18.11 -7.86
CA ASN A 48 -7.16 -16.66 -8.01
C ASN A 48 -7.91 -15.90 -6.91
N SER A 49 -9.12 -16.34 -6.52
CA SER A 49 -9.86 -15.72 -5.42
C SER A 49 -9.11 -15.81 -4.09
N LYS A 50 -8.46 -16.95 -3.81
CA LYS A 50 -7.65 -17.13 -2.60
C LYS A 50 -6.38 -16.28 -2.63
N GLU A 51 -5.73 -16.17 -3.78
CA GLU A 51 -4.57 -15.28 -3.95
C GLU A 51 -4.96 -13.82 -3.74
N ILE A 52 -6.10 -13.37 -4.29
CA ILE A 52 -6.63 -12.02 -4.06
C ILE A 52 -6.90 -11.79 -2.57
N GLU A 53 -7.52 -12.75 -1.88
CA GLU A 53 -7.76 -12.64 -0.44
C GLU A 53 -6.45 -12.51 0.36
N SER A 54 -5.43 -13.30 0.02
CA SER A 54 -4.09 -13.18 0.62
C SER A 54 -3.47 -11.82 0.36
N LEU A 55 -3.55 -11.31 -0.87
CA LEU A 55 -3.01 -9.99 -1.23
C LEU A 55 -3.73 -8.87 -0.49
N LEU A 56 -5.04 -8.96 -0.28
CA LEU A 56 -5.79 -7.97 0.50
C LEU A 56 -5.33 -7.93 1.96
N ILE A 57 -5.01 -9.08 2.55
CA ILE A 57 -4.44 -9.15 3.90
C ILE A 57 -3.06 -8.45 3.93
N GLU A 58 -2.18 -8.77 2.98
CA GLU A 58 -0.84 -8.18 2.90
C GLU A 58 -0.88 -6.66 2.67
N ILE A 59 -1.79 -6.18 1.82
CA ILE A 59 -2.04 -4.75 1.63
C ILE A 59 -2.50 -4.09 2.93
N GLY A 60 -3.40 -4.75 3.68
CA GLY A 60 -3.86 -4.28 4.98
C GLY A 60 -2.74 -4.14 6.01
N GLU A 61 -1.84 -5.13 6.08
CA GLU A 61 -0.66 -5.07 6.95
C GLU A 61 0.32 -3.99 6.52
N THR A 62 0.58 -3.87 5.22
CA THR A 62 1.48 -2.86 4.66
C THR A 62 0.96 -1.47 4.94
N THR A 63 -0.35 -1.24 4.78
CA THR A 63 -1.00 0.03 5.09
C THR A 63 -0.77 0.43 6.55
N LYS A 64 -0.95 -0.49 7.49
CA LYS A 64 -0.68 -0.24 8.92
C LYS A 64 0.78 0.12 9.18
N ARG A 65 1.73 -0.55 8.52
CA ARG A 65 3.17 -0.24 8.62
C ARG A 65 3.45 1.17 8.08
N THR A 66 2.86 1.54 6.95
CA THR A 66 2.99 2.88 6.37
C THR A 66 2.44 3.95 7.30
N GLU A 67 1.27 3.73 7.90
CA GLU A 67 0.68 4.66 8.86
C GLU A 67 1.59 4.87 10.09
N PHE A 68 2.15 3.79 10.63
CA PHE A 68 3.13 3.87 11.72
C PHE A 68 4.37 4.70 11.33
N VAL A 69 4.90 4.49 10.12
CA VAL A 69 6.06 5.26 9.63
C VAL A 69 5.72 6.73 9.48
N LEU A 70 4.54 7.07 8.95
CA LEU A 70 4.08 8.46 8.83
C LEU A 70 3.97 9.13 10.20
N GLU A 71 3.42 8.44 11.18
CA GLU A 71 3.33 8.95 12.55
C GLU A 71 4.71 9.16 13.18
N TYR A 72 5.62 8.20 12.97
CA TYR A 72 7.01 8.32 13.42
C TYR A 72 7.72 9.52 12.78
N LEU A 73 7.57 9.73 11.47
CA LEU A 73 8.12 10.88 10.76
C LEU A 73 7.56 12.20 11.31
N LYS A 74 6.26 12.26 11.59
CA LYS A 74 5.66 13.46 12.22
C LYS A 74 6.27 13.76 13.58
N ARG A 75 6.52 12.74 14.41
CA ARG A 75 7.19 12.93 15.71
C ARG A 75 8.64 13.38 15.53
N LEU A 76 9.34 12.82 14.54
CA LEU A 76 10.71 13.18 14.23
C LEU A 76 10.81 14.64 13.79
N ASP A 77 9.89 15.10 12.92
CA ASP A 77 9.80 16.49 12.47
C ASP A 77 9.56 17.46 13.63
N GLN A 78 8.62 17.13 14.53
CA GLN A 78 8.38 17.92 15.74
C GLN A 78 9.61 17.99 16.65
N ASN A 79 10.34 16.88 16.80
CA ASN A 79 11.55 16.84 17.60
C ASN A 79 12.69 17.61 16.93
N ALA A 80 12.81 17.57 15.61
CA ALA A 80 13.78 18.35 14.85
C ALA A 80 13.50 19.85 14.96
N SER A 81 12.24 20.28 14.89
CA SER A 81 11.84 21.68 15.11
C SER A 81 12.22 22.14 16.51
N ARG A 82 11.86 21.37 17.55
CA ARG A 82 12.25 21.70 18.94
C ARG A 82 13.77 21.75 19.13
N LEU A 83 14.50 20.85 18.47
CA LEU A 83 15.95 20.85 18.53
C LEU A 83 16.53 22.11 17.87
N ALA A 84 15.99 22.52 16.72
CA ALA A 84 16.40 23.76 16.07
C ALA A 84 16.10 24.98 16.95
N ASP A 85 14.92 25.05 17.57
CA ASP A 85 14.55 26.13 18.50
C ASP A 85 15.50 26.17 19.71
N ASN A 86 15.84 25.01 20.28
CA ASN A 86 16.78 24.91 21.40
C ASN A 86 18.20 25.38 21.00
N ILE A 87 18.70 24.96 19.84
CA ILE A 87 20.02 25.39 19.34
C ILE A 87 20.04 26.90 19.11
N GLN A 88 18.98 27.46 18.50
CA GLN A 88 18.89 28.90 18.27
C GLN A 88 18.83 29.67 19.60
N GLY A 89 18.07 29.18 20.57
CA GLY A 89 18.01 29.75 21.92
C GLY A 89 19.37 29.72 22.61
N GLU A 90 20.08 28.59 22.58
CA GLU A 90 21.40 28.42 23.19
C GLU A 90 22.46 29.32 22.55
N GLN A 91 22.45 29.47 21.21
CA GLN A 91 23.34 30.39 20.50
C GLN A 91 23.05 31.85 20.85
N SER A 92 21.76 32.23 20.89
CA SER A 92 21.33 33.59 21.25
C SER A 92 21.73 33.94 22.68
N MET A 93 21.55 33.00 23.61
CA MET A 93 21.97 33.13 25.00
C MET A 93 23.49 33.26 25.15
N SER A 94 24.25 32.39 24.48
CA SER A 94 25.72 32.42 24.50
C SER A 94 26.26 33.75 23.97
N LYS A 95 25.70 34.24 22.85
CA LYS A 95 26.07 35.53 22.25
C LYS A 95 25.71 36.70 23.17
N ALA A 96 24.57 36.66 23.85
CA ALA A 96 24.17 37.69 24.80
C ALA A 96 25.12 37.77 26.01
N ILE A 97 25.55 36.62 26.53
CA ILE A 97 26.53 36.54 27.62
C ILE A 97 27.88 37.14 27.19
N GLU A 98 28.35 36.80 25.99
CA GLU A 98 29.59 37.34 25.44
C GLU A 98 29.53 38.87 25.30
N MET A 99 28.46 39.39 24.68
CA MET A 99 28.27 40.84 24.51
C MET A 99 28.08 41.58 25.85
N ALA A 100 27.43 40.96 26.84
CA ALA A 100 27.31 41.52 28.19
C ALA A 100 28.68 41.63 28.88
N ARG A 101 29.55 40.62 28.72
CA ARG A 101 30.94 40.64 29.22
C ARG A 101 31.80 41.69 28.54
N GLU A 102 31.57 41.95 27.26
CA GLU A 102 32.22 43.04 26.51
C GLU A 102 31.70 44.43 26.91
N GLY A 103 30.67 44.51 27.75
CA GLY A 103 30.09 45.77 28.23
C GLY A 103 29.21 46.47 27.20
N LYS A 104 28.68 45.74 26.21
CA LYS A 104 27.76 46.30 25.20
C LYS A 104 26.46 46.81 25.84
N ASP A 105 25.84 47.78 25.17
CA ASP A 105 24.59 48.36 25.64
C ASP A 105 23.43 47.35 25.55
N HIS A 106 22.51 47.43 26.50
CA HIS A 106 21.35 46.55 26.60
C HIS A 106 20.53 46.51 25.28
N LEU A 107 20.32 47.67 24.64
CA LEU A 107 19.54 47.73 23.40
C LEU A 107 20.26 47.07 22.23
N GLU A 108 21.59 47.09 22.24
CA GLU A 108 22.41 46.44 21.22
C GLU A 108 22.34 44.91 21.36
N ILE A 109 22.39 44.40 22.59
CA ILE A 109 22.29 42.96 22.89
C ILE A 109 20.92 42.42 22.45
N VAL A 110 19.82 43.09 22.82
CA VAL A 110 18.45 42.72 22.43
C VAL A 110 18.29 42.66 20.91
N LYS A 111 18.85 43.64 20.20
CA LYS A 111 18.78 43.70 18.73
C LYS A 111 19.56 42.58 18.05
N GLU A 112 20.71 42.20 18.60
CA GLU A 112 21.65 41.22 18.03
C GLU A 112 21.32 39.76 18.39
N THR A 113 20.59 39.51 19.48
CA THR A 113 20.22 38.15 19.94
C THR A 113 18.72 37.87 19.83
N GLY A 114 17.88 38.89 19.73
CA GLY A 114 16.42 38.74 19.70
C GLY A 114 15.80 38.29 21.03
N LEU A 115 16.58 38.27 22.12
CA LEU A 115 16.08 37.98 23.47
C LEU A 115 15.22 39.13 23.99
N SER A 116 14.32 38.85 24.94
CA SER A 116 13.51 39.88 25.59
C SER A 116 14.36 40.83 26.44
N ASN A 117 13.87 42.05 26.67
CA ASN A 117 14.54 43.01 27.55
C ASN A 117 14.76 42.44 28.95
N GLU A 118 13.78 41.71 29.49
CA GLU A 118 13.89 41.11 30.84
C GLU A 118 15.00 40.04 30.90
N GLU A 119 15.13 39.21 29.86
CA GLU A 119 16.18 38.20 29.77
C GLU A 119 17.57 38.84 29.64
N VAL A 120 17.70 39.88 28.81
CA VAL A 120 18.97 40.59 28.62
C VAL A 120 19.40 41.33 29.89
N GLU A 121 18.46 41.98 30.59
CA GLU A 121 18.74 42.68 31.85
C GLU A 121 19.26 41.70 32.93
N ALA A 122 18.66 40.51 33.03
CA ALA A 122 19.12 39.46 33.94
C ALA A 122 20.54 38.96 33.61
N ILE A 123 20.86 38.80 32.32
CA ILE A 123 22.20 38.39 31.87
C ILE A 123 23.24 39.46 32.22
N ILE A 124 22.96 40.73 31.92
CA ILE A 124 23.87 41.85 32.22
C ILE A 124 24.09 41.96 33.73
N HIS A 125 23.02 41.81 34.54
CA HIS A 125 23.13 41.93 35.99
C HIS A 125 23.91 40.77 36.63
N SER A 126 23.81 39.56 36.08
CA SER A 126 24.53 38.38 36.58
C SER A 126 25.99 38.28 36.14
N HIS A 127 26.39 39.00 35.08
CA HIS A 127 27.74 38.91 34.48
C HIS A 127 28.52 40.23 34.45
N LYS A 128 28.00 41.31 35.06
CA LYS A 128 28.78 42.50 35.44
C LYS A 128 29.52 42.21 36.75
N GLU A 129 30.78 41.77 36.65
CA GLU A 129 31.77 42.01 37.72
C GLU A 129 32.57 43.28 37.43
#